data_AF-A0A399HPA0-F1
#
_entry.id   AF-A0A399HPA0-F1
#
_cell.length_a   1.000
_cell.length_b   1.000
_cell.length_c   1.000
_cell.angle_alpha   90.00
_cell.angle_beta   90.00
_cell.angle_gamma   90.00
#
_symmetry.space_group_name_H-M   'P 1'
#
loop_
_entity.id
_entity.type
_entity.pdbx_description
1 polymer ?
#
loop_
_entity_poly.entity_id
_entity_poly.type
_entity_poly.pdbx_seq_one_letter_code
_entity_poly.pdbx_strand_id
1 'polypeptide(L)'
;MTTRILPAVGDPDAARSLSTLLSQLPDAEPALPVSDSTALLDTLARLAGESLDELPEVVLVHERIGPVPALELMREVGLRFPGVGVVLITADPSPGLFSAAMDAGARGLIGLPLGYEELTARVSTAAAWAVGVRKHLSSSADVFTGPGGTVVTVTGSKGGVGTTLTTVQLALAARASGKSVAILDLDLQSGDVASYLDVQFRRSIVDLAGISDISPRVLQDAVFAHPTGIGILLAPAEGERGEEVTDRVARQAVSALRNRYEVVVVDCGTQMSGANAAAVEMADQALLIVTPDVVSVRAAKRMVRLWDRLQIRKAEETVTVVNRYTRNTEIQPPLVERITGTRVATAAIPSNFKELQTAVDAGRLQDLESRSTVKQALWGLAGELGLVKTPEGKDGKNKAGKRGTATASLEKDDRGSIGLKRRRGGDSGSVTIEFAGMAPVILAIVAILWQAVLYGYSYSLAGNAADEGARAGAVAGVRGAVSQTECEDHAKKRLPDSWQKSFTADCGTEPGGAIYTAKVDVDVPLFFPGFNAGWHVTGEAGAAQEG
;
A
#
# COMPACT_ATOMS: atom_id res chain seq x y z
N MET A 1 11.85 31.29 -3.38
CA MET A 1 12.16 30.66 -4.69
C MET A 1 12.54 31.80 -5.61
N THR A 2 13.71 31.74 -6.23
CA THR A 2 14.14 32.77 -7.19
C THR A 2 13.36 32.59 -8.50
N THR A 3 12.89 33.69 -9.07
CA THR A 3 12.14 33.73 -10.33
C THR A 3 13.11 34.07 -11.46
N ARG A 4 13.40 33.12 -12.35
CA ARG A 4 14.20 33.37 -13.54
C ARG A 4 13.34 33.99 -14.62
N ILE A 5 13.85 35.09 -15.16
CA ILE A 5 13.12 35.93 -16.10
C ILE A 5 13.96 36.05 -17.36
N LEU A 6 13.40 35.72 -18.52
CA LEU A 6 14.06 35.88 -19.81
C LEU A 6 13.40 37.02 -20.59
N PRO A 7 14.08 38.17 -20.76
CA PRO A 7 13.57 39.25 -21.58
C PRO A 7 13.80 38.96 -23.07
N ALA A 8 12.77 39.11 -23.88
CA ALA A 8 12.83 39.00 -25.33
C ALA A 8 12.40 40.34 -25.95
N VAL A 9 13.39 41.16 -26.28
CA VAL A 9 13.17 42.57 -26.61
C VAL A 9 13.97 42.94 -27.86
N GLY A 10 13.26 43.24 -28.95
CA GLY A 10 13.88 43.70 -30.20
C GLY A 10 14.33 45.16 -30.19
N ASP A 11 13.90 45.96 -29.21
CA ASP A 11 14.27 47.36 -29.06
C ASP A 11 15.41 47.53 -28.01
N PRO A 12 16.61 47.98 -28.40
CA PRO A 12 17.75 48.15 -27.50
C PRO A 12 17.53 49.14 -26.35
N ASP A 13 16.68 50.15 -26.52
CA ASP A 13 16.35 51.12 -25.47
C ASP A 13 15.43 50.48 -24.42
N ALA A 14 14.39 49.78 -24.88
CA ALA A 14 13.48 49.03 -24.01
C ALA A 14 14.23 47.91 -23.27
N ALA A 15 15.17 47.22 -23.92
CA ALA A 15 15.97 46.16 -23.31
C ALA A 15 16.82 46.67 -22.14
N ARG A 16 17.45 47.85 -22.29
CA ARG A 16 18.23 48.49 -21.23
C ARG A 16 17.36 48.93 -20.05
N SER A 17 16.23 49.57 -20.34
CA SER A 17 15.26 49.99 -19.32
C SER A 17 14.74 48.79 -18.53
N LEU A 18 14.33 47.73 -19.24
CA LEU A 18 13.82 46.51 -18.64
C LEU A 18 14.88 45.79 -17.79
N SER A 19 16.11 45.65 -18.29
CA SER A 19 17.20 45.02 -17.53
C SER A 19 17.48 45.77 -16.22
N THR A 20 17.43 47.10 -16.26
CA THR A 20 17.61 47.95 -15.07
C THR A 20 16.51 47.70 -14.05
N LEU A 21 15.24 47.70 -14.47
CA LEU A 21 14.11 47.45 -13.57
C LEU A 21 14.09 46.02 -13.02
N LEU A 22 14.40 45.02 -13.85
CA LEU A 22 14.45 43.63 -13.43
C LEU A 22 15.54 43.37 -12.38
N SER A 23 16.69 44.05 -12.47
CA SER A 23 17.77 43.95 -11.47
C SER A 23 17.37 44.45 -10.07
N GLN A 24 16.29 45.22 -9.98
CA GLN A 24 15.76 45.76 -8.72
C GLN A 24 14.68 44.86 -8.11
N LEU A 25 14.19 43.85 -8.83
CA LEU A 25 13.14 42.97 -8.33
C LEU A 25 13.69 42.04 -7.22
N PRO A 26 12.98 41.91 -6.08
CA PRO A 26 13.35 40.95 -5.06
C PRO A 26 13.13 39.52 -5.57
N ASP A 27 14.01 38.61 -5.19
CA ASP A 27 13.92 37.19 -5.54
C ASP A 27 13.80 36.90 -7.05
N ALA A 28 14.41 37.74 -7.90
CA ALA A 28 14.46 37.56 -9.35
C ALA A 28 15.88 37.32 -9.84
N GLU A 29 16.01 36.46 -10.85
CA GLU A 29 17.25 36.16 -11.56
C GLU A 29 17.06 36.47 -13.05
N PRO A 30 17.24 37.73 -13.48
CA PRO A 30 17.06 38.11 -14.86
C PRO A 30 18.22 37.60 -15.72
N ALA A 31 17.87 36.88 -16.80
CA ALA A 31 18.80 36.50 -17.84
C ALA A 31 19.10 37.68 -18.77
N LEU A 32 20.15 37.54 -19.58
CA LEU A 32 20.48 38.51 -20.62
C LEU A 32 19.33 38.60 -21.65
N PRO A 33 18.89 39.82 -22.03
CA PRO A 33 17.86 39.97 -23.05
C PRO A 33 18.25 39.33 -24.37
N VAL A 34 17.33 38.59 -24.99
CA VAL A 34 17.45 38.12 -26.37
C VAL A 34 16.86 39.15 -27.33
N SER A 35 17.52 39.33 -28.47
CA SER A 35 17.24 40.40 -29.43
C SER A 35 16.10 40.10 -30.40
N ASP A 36 15.72 38.83 -30.57
CA ASP A 36 14.78 38.41 -31.61
C ASP A 36 14.04 37.12 -31.22
N SER A 37 12.99 36.82 -31.97
CA SER A 37 12.08 35.70 -31.71
C SER A 37 12.74 34.35 -31.91
N THR A 38 13.68 34.25 -32.86
CA THR A 38 14.40 33.00 -33.15
C THR A 38 15.36 32.66 -32.02
N ALA A 39 16.15 33.64 -31.56
CA ALA A 39 17.04 33.50 -30.42
C ALA A 39 16.29 33.12 -29.13
N LEU A 40 15.07 33.65 -28.93
CA LEU A 40 14.21 33.24 -27.82
C LEU A 40 13.88 31.75 -27.89
N LEU A 41 13.33 31.29 -29.02
CA LEU A 41 12.89 29.91 -29.19
C LEU A 41 14.07 28.92 -29.10
N ASP A 42 15.22 29.27 -29.68
CA ASP A 42 16.44 28.47 -29.60
C ASP A 42 16.98 28.38 -28.16
N THR A 43 16.94 29.49 -27.42
CA THR A 43 17.35 29.52 -26.01
C THR A 43 16.44 28.65 -25.16
N LEU A 44 15.12 28.77 -25.33
CA LEU A 44 14.16 27.94 -24.60
C LEU A 44 14.28 26.46 -24.98
N ALA A 45 14.49 26.14 -26.26
CA ALA A 45 14.69 24.77 -26.73
C ALA A 45 15.96 24.15 -26.14
N ARG A 46 17.07 24.91 -26.09
CA ARG A 46 18.32 24.46 -25.48
C ARG A 46 18.15 24.19 -23.99
N LEU A 47 17.55 25.12 -23.24
CA LEU A 47 17.30 24.96 -21.81
C LEU A 47 16.39 23.75 -21.52
N ALA A 48 15.30 23.60 -22.30
CA ALA A 48 14.41 22.44 -22.18
C ALA A 48 15.11 21.10 -22.48
N GLY A 49 16.11 21.10 -23.37
CA GLY A 49 16.90 19.91 -23.70
C GLY A 49 17.89 19.50 -22.60
N GLU A 50 18.32 20.44 -21.75
CA GLU A 50 19.18 20.17 -20.59
C GLU A 50 18.35 19.67 -19.40
N SER A 51 17.30 20.40 -19.02
CA SER A 51 16.31 19.99 -18.01
C SER A 51 15.09 20.93 -18.03
N LEU A 52 13.89 20.42 -17.75
CA LEU A 52 12.70 21.26 -17.57
C LEU A 52 12.82 22.23 -16.39
N ASP A 53 13.65 21.88 -15.40
CA ASP A 53 13.95 22.74 -14.27
C ASP A 53 14.85 23.92 -14.67
N GLU A 54 15.50 23.92 -15.84
CA GLU A 54 16.33 25.03 -16.35
C GLU A 54 15.53 26.09 -17.12
N LEU A 55 14.26 25.81 -17.45
CA LEU A 55 13.40 26.79 -18.13
C LEU A 55 13.07 27.98 -17.23
N PRO A 56 13.02 29.22 -17.77
CA PRO A 56 12.63 30.38 -17.00
C PRO A 56 11.17 30.29 -16.56
N GLU A 57 10.87 30.80 -15.36
CA GLU A 57 9.49 30.95 -14.88
C GLU A 57 8.70 31.91 -15.76
N VAL A 58 9.34 32.99 -16.23
CA VAL A 58 8.69 34.07 -16.97
C VAL A 58 9.50 34.49 -18.19
N VAL A 59 8.83 34.66 -19.33
CA VAL A 59 9.37 35.32 -20.53
C VAL A 59 8.63 36.64 -20.75
N LEU A 60 9.38 37.73 -20.91
CA LEU A 60 8.85 39.05 -21.22
C LEU A 60 9.02 39.32 -22.72
N VAL A 61 7.93 39.41 -23.47
CA VAL A 61 7.98 39.60 -24.93
C VAL A 61 7.62 41.04 -25.26
N HIS A 62 8.50 41.74 -25.97
CA HIS A 62 8.22 43.08 -26.47
C HIS A 62 7.44 43.03 -27.79
N GLU A 63 6.44 43.91 -27.98
CA GLU A 63 5.56 43.91 -29.15
C GLU A 63 6.30 44.02 -30.50
N ARG A 64 7.45 44.70 -30.50
CA ARG A 64 8.30 44.92 -31.69
C ARG A 64 9.31 43.79 -31.96
N ILE A 65 9.21 42.67 -31.26
CA ILE A 65 10.06 41.52 -31.55
C ILE A 65 9.75 40.94 -32.94
N GLY A 66 10.78 40.43 -33.61
CA GLY A 66 10.66 39.74 -34.90
C GLY A 66 11.78 38.70 -35.04
N PRO A 67 11.86 37.94 -36.14
CA PRO A 67 11.00 38.00 -37.32
C PRO A 67 9.56 37.48 -37.12
N VAL A 68 9.32 36.65 -36.10
CA VAL A 68 7.96 36.15 -35.78
C VAL A 68 7.22 37.23 -34.97
N PRO A 69 5.98 37.62 -35.37
CA PRO A 69 5.19 38.60 -34.63
C PRO A 69 4.94 38.17 -33.18
N ALA A 70 4.94 39.13 -32.24
CA ALA A 70 4.86 38.86 -30.80
C ALA A 70 3.70 37.93 -30.39
N LEU A 71 2.49 38.13 -30.93
CA LEU A 71 1.32 37.28 -30.61
C LEU A 71 1.47 35.83 -31.12
N GLU A 72 2.11 35.65 -32.27
CA GLU A 72 2.36 34.32 -32.83
C GLU A 72 3.48 33.62 -32.05
N LEU A 73 4.54 34.37 -31.71
CA LEU A 73 5.61 33.89 -30.85
C LEU A 73 5.09 33.44 -29.48
N MET A 74 4.19 34.20 -28.87
CA MET A 74 3.55 33.84 -27.61
C MET A 74 2.79 32.51 -27.71
N ARG A 75 2.02 32.31 -28.80
CA ARG A 75 1.33 31.03 -29.04
C ARG A 75 2.31 29.89 -29.17
N GLU A 76 3.39 30.09 -29.92
CA GLU A 76 4.42 29.09 -30.12
C GLU A 76 5.12 28.72 -28.80
N VAL A 77 5.47 29.72 -27.97
CA VAL A 77 6.04 29.48 -26.63
C VAL A 77 5.05 28.74 -25.75
N GLY A 78 3.78 29.13 -25.72
CA GLY A 78 2.74 28.45 -24.94
C GLY A 78 2.49 27.00 -25.35
N LEU A 79 2.64 26.67 -26.63
CA LEU A 79 2.49 25.31 -27.16
C LEU A 79 3.72 24.44 -26.91
N ARG A 80 4.94 24.99 -27.11
CA ARG A 80 6.20 24.24 -27.00
C ARG A 80 6.71 24.15 -25.56
N PHE A 81 6.43 25.16 -24.74
CA PHE A 81 6.96 25.31 -23.39
C PHE A 81 5.83 25.68 -22.40
N PRO A 82 4.86 24.79 -22.16
CA PRO A 82 3.65 25.10 -21.38
C PRO A 82 3.91 25.46 -19.91
N GLY A 83 5.10 25.16 -19.39
CA GLY A 83 5.53 25.53 -18.03
C GLY A 83 6.11 26.94 -17.90
N VAL A 84 6.13 27.74 -18.97
CA VAL A 84 6.70 29.09 -19.00
C VAL A 84 5.57 30.12 -19.07
N GLY A 85 5.55 31.08 -18.14
CA GLY A 85 4.59 32.19 -18.16
C GLY A 85 5.03 33.31 -19.11
N VAL A 86 4.19 33.67 -20.08
CA VAL A 86 4.54 34.73 -21.04
C VAL A 86 3.81 36.05 -20.71
N VAL A 87 4.52 37.17 -20.69
CA VAL A 87 3.96 38.51 -20.46
C VAL A 87 4.34 39.43 -21.62
N LEU A 88 3.34 40.13 -22.19
CA LEU A 88 3.53 41.05 -23.31
C LEU A 88 3.84 42.47 -22.81
N ILE A 89 4.83 43.12 -23.43
CA ILE A 89 5.16 44.54 -23.23
C ILE A 89 4.79 45.31 -24.50
N THR A 90 3.98 46.36 -24.37
CA THR A 90 3.46 47.15 -25.50
C THR A 90 3.37 48.64 -25.18
N ALA A 91 3.52 49.49 -26.19
CA ALA A 91 3.28 50.93 -26.09
C ALA A 91 1.79 51.30 -26.15
N ASP A 92 0.91 50.41 -26.64
CA ASP A 92 -0.53 50.67 -26.78
C ASP A 92 -1.39 49.56 -26.14
N PRO A 93 -1.60 49.62 -24.81
CA PRO A 93 -2.39 48.63 -24.08
C PRO A 93 -3.90 48.82 -24.33
N SER A 94 -4.36 48.53 -25.56
CA SER A 94 -5.78 48.58 -25.92
C SER A 94 -6.55 47.34 -25.44
N PRO A 95 -7.87 47.44 -25.17
CA PRO A 95 -8.68 46.28 -24.81
C PRO A 95 -8.66 45.16 -25.87
N GLY A 96 -8.55 45.53 -27.16
CA GLY A 96 -8.43 44.58 -28.26
C GLY A 96 -7.12 43.80 -28.22
N LEU A 97 -6.00 44.48 -27.99
CA LEU A 97 -4.69 43.84 -27.83
C LEU A 97 -4.64 42.96 -26.58
N PHE A 98 -5.25 43.41 -25.47
CA PHE A 98 -5.38 42.61 -24.27
C PHE A 98 -6.09 41.27 -24.54
N SER A 99 -7.27 41.32 -25.20
CA SER A 99 -8.00 40.09 -25.57
C SER A 99 -7.15 39.18 -26.47
N ALA A 100 -6.54 39.75 -27.53
CA ALA A 100 -5.72 39.00 -28.46
C ALA A 100 -4.48 38.37 -27.81
N ALA A 101 -3.86 39.06 -26.85
CA ALA A 101 -2.72 38.56 -26.10
C ALA A 101 -3.12 37.41 -25.16
N MET A 102 -4.26 37.53 -24.47
CA MET A 102 -4.78 36.46 -23.61
C MET A 102 -5.16 35.22 -24.43
N ASP A 103 -5.80 35.40 -25.59
CA ASP A 103 -6.12 34.31 -26.54
C ASP A 103 -4.86 33.65 -27.11
N ALA A 104 -3.77 34.39 -27.22
CA ALA A 104 -2.46 33.90 -27.61
C ALA A 104 -1.67 33.24 -26.47
N GLY A 105 -2.23 33.18 -25.25
CA GLY A 105 -1.63 32.49 -24.11
C GLY A 105 -0.82 33.38 -23.15
N ALA A 106 -0.86 34.70 -23.29
CA ALA A 106 -0.27 35.60 -22.29
C ALA A 106 -0.89 35.40 -20.90
N ARG A 107 -0.06 35.61 -19.88
CA ARG A 107 -0.44 35.65 -18.47
C ARG A 107 -0.49 37.07 -17.93
N GLY A 108 -0.07 38.05 -18.73
CA GLY A 108 -0.15 39.45 -18.40
C GLY A 108 0.24 40.33 -19.58
N LEU A 109 -0.10 41.61 -19.43
CA LEU A 109 0.28 42.68 -20.34
C LEU A 109 0.79 43.84 -19.49
N ILE A 110 1.85 44.50 -19.96
CA ILE A 110 2.48 45.68 -19.32
C ILE A 110 2.58 46.79 -20.38
N GLY A 111 2.13 47.99 -20.01
CA GLY A 111 2.26 49.18 -20.85
C GLY A 111 3.65 49.83 -20.77
N LEU A 112 4.08 50.49 -21.85
CA LEU A 112 5.21 51.43 -21.81
C LEU A 112 4.70 52.85 -21.49
N PRO A 113 5.43 53.63 -20.66
CA PRO A 113 6.70 53.29 -20.00
C PRO A 113 6.52 52.29 -18.84
N LEU A 114 7.52 51.42 -18.63
CA LEU A 114 7.47 50.38 -17.61
C LEU A 114 7.40 50.96 -16.19
N GLY A 115 6.34 50.64 -15.45
CA GLY A 115 6.24 50.91 -14.01
C GLY A 115 6.81 49.76 -13.17
N TYR A 116 7.57 50.07 -12.12
CA TYR A 116 8.16 49.06 -11.22
C TYR A 116 7.09 48.18 -10.55
N GLU A 117 6.02 48.79 -10.01
CA GLU A 117 4.95 48.06 -9.31
C GLU A 117 4.18 47.14 -10.27
N GLU A 118 3.86 47.62 -11.47
CA GLU A 118 3.14 46.84 -12.47
C GLU A 118 4.00 45.67 -12.98
N LEU A 119 5.28 45.91 -13.27
CA LEU A 119 6.22 44.86 -13.68
C LEU A 119 6.33 43.78 -12.60
N THR A 120 6.51 44.18 -11.34
CA THR A 120 6.58 43.26 -10.19
C THR A 120 5.33 42.39 -10.12
N ALA A 121 4.14 43.01 -10.11
CA ALA A 121 2.88 42.29 -9.97
C ALA A 121 2.64 41.30 -11.12
N ARG A 122 2.95 41.68 -12.37
CA ARG A 122 2.76 40.82 -13.55
C ARG A 122 3.75 39.66 -13.58
N VAL A 123 5.02 39.91 -13.26
CA VAL A 123 6.05 38.88 -13.17
C VAL A 123 5.70 37.87 -12.07
N SER A 124 5.37 38.33 -10.86
CA SER A 124 5.03 37.41 -9.76
C SER A 124 3.80 36.56 -10.08
N THR A 125 2.78 37.13 -10.72
CA THR A 125 1.57 36.38 -11.12
C THR A 125 1.90 35.32 -12.17
N ALA A 126 2.70 35.67 -13.18
CA ALA A 126 3.14 34.74 -14.22
C ALA A 126 4.03 33.63 -13.66
N ALA A 127 4.94 33.96 -12.73
CA ALA A 127 5.83 33.02 -12.08
C ALA A 127 5.08 32.02 -11.19
N ALA A 128 4.12 32.49 -10.38
CA ALA A 128 3.30 31.63 -9.54
C ALA A 128 2.49 30.63 -10.39
N TRP A 129 1.95 31.08 -11.53
CA TRP A 129 1.29 30.20 -12.49
C TRP A 129 2.26 29.17 -13.09
N ALA A 130 3.44 29.59 -13.54
CA ALA A 130 4.46 28.71 -14.11
C ALA A 130 4.93 27.62 -13.13
N VAL A 131 5.13 27.97 -11.86
CA VAL A 131 5.44 27.00 -10.79
C VAL A 131 4.28 26.04 -10.56
N GLY A 132 3.04 26.54 -10.52
CA GLY A 132 1.84 25.72 -10.37
C GLY A 132 1.68 24.70 -11.50
N VAL A 133 1.87 25.13 -12.75
CA VAL A 133 1.81 24.26 -13.93
C VAL A 133 2.95 23.26 -13.92
N ARG A 134 4.19 23.68 -13.63
CA ARG A 134 5.33 22.76 -13.55
C ARG A 134 5.20 21.72 -12.47
N LYS A 135 4.57 22.01 -11.32
CA LYS A 135 4.29 20.98 -10.30
C LYS A 135 3.35 19.87 -10.82
N HIS A 136 2.44 20.21 -11.72
CA HIS A 136 1.56 19.23 -12.37
C HIS A 136 2.27 18.51 -13.53
N LEU A 137 3.16 19.19 -14.24
CA LEU A 137 3.99 18.62 -15.30
C LEU A 137 5.18 17.80 -14.79
N SER A 138 5.72 18.07 -13.59
CA SER A 138 6.87 17.34 -13.03
C SER A 138 6.45 15.98 -12.46
N SER A 139 5.18 15.82 -12.09
CA SER A 139 4.55 14.50 -11.91
C SER A 139 4.50 13.70 -13.24
N SER A 140 4.67 14.37 -14.39
CA SER A 140 4.59 13.82 -15.75
C SER A 140 5.96 13.51 -16.39
N ALA A 141 7.09 13.99 -15.84
CA ALA A 141 8.33 14.13 -16.62
C ALA A 141 9.55 13.27 -16.24
N ASP A 142 9.40 12.22 -15.42
CA ASP A 142 10.44 11.17 -15.36
C ASP A 142 10.19 10.17 -16.50
N VAL A 143 10.52 10.55 -17.74
CA VAL A 143 10.75 9.55 -18.79
C VAL A 143 12.13 8.97 -18.51
N PHE A 144 12.16 7.69 -18.13
CA PHE A 144 13.38 6.97 -17.81
C PHE A 144 14.25 6.85 -19.07
N THR A 145 15.39 7.55 -19.10
CA THR A 145 16.38 7.51 -20.20
C THR A 145 17.44 6.40 -20.01
N GLY A 146 17.27 5.52 -19.02
CA GLY A 146 18.09 4.34 -18.79
C GLY A 146 17.67 3.12 -19.64
N PRO A 147 18.27 1.93 -19.43
CA PRO A 147 18.02 0.70 -20.20
C PRO A 147 16.63 0.05 -20.02
N GLY A 148 15.57 0.84 -19.79
CA GLY A 148 14.25 0.40 -19.35
C GLY A 148 14.23 -0.04 -17.88
N GLY A 149 13.14 0.20 -17.17
CA GLY A 149 12.93 -0.27 -15.81
C GLY A 149 12.97 -1.79 -15.68
N THR A 150 13.12 -2.28 -14.45
CA THR A 150 13.03 -3.71 -14.13
C THR A 150 11.57 -4.12 -13.96
N VAL A 151 11.10 -5.09 -14.74
CA VAL A 151 9.75 -5.64 -14.66
C VAL A 151 9.76 -6.93 -13.84
N VAL A 152 8.97 -6.98 -12.77
CA VAL A 152 8.80 -8.15 -11.91
C VAL A 152 7.35 -8.59 -11.91
N THR A 153 7.05 -9.77 -12.44
CA THR A 153 5.69 -10.33 -12.38
C THR A 153 5.53 -11.23 -11.18
N VAL A 154 4.37 -11.17 -10.53
CA VAL A 154 4.02 -12.00 -9.39
C VAL A 154 2.78 -12.83 -9.74
N THR A 155 2.93 -14.15 -9.81
CA THR A 155 1.83 -15.09 -10.12
C THR A 155 1.63 -16.03 -8.94
N GLY A 156 0.38 -16.27 -8.54
CA GLY A 156 0.02 -17.23 -7.51
C GLY A 156 -0.26 -18.62 -8.08
N SER A 157 0.14 -19.67 -7.36
CA SER A 157 -0.18 -21.05 -7.74
C SER A 157 -1.65 -21.41 -7.57
N LYS A 158 -2.37 -20.73 -6.66
CA LYS A 158 -3.81 -20.88 -6.40
C LYS A 158 -4.36 -19.62 -5.71
N GLY A 159 -5.68 -19.49 -5.62
CA GLY A 159 -6.34 -18.44 -4.85
C GLY A 159 -5.83 -18.32 -3.40
N GLY A 160 -5.63 -17.09 -2.94
CA GLY A 160 -5.31 -16.78 -1.55
C GLY A 160 -3.88 -17.14 -1.09
N VAL A 161 -2.93 -17.38 -1.99
CA VAL A 161 -1.52 -17.61 -1.62
C VAL A 161 -0.76 -16.34 -1.25
N GLY A 162 -1.36 -15.16 -1.44
CA GLY A 162 -0.76 -13.86 -1.10
C GLY A 162 0.02 -13.21 -2.25
N THR A 163 -0.42 -13.40 -3.49
CA THR A 163 0.13 -12.76 -4.70
C THR A 163 0.11 -11.24 -4.55
N THR A 164 -1.08 -10.64 -4.40
CA THR A 164 -1.29 -9.19 -4.27
C THR A 164 -0.55 -8.58 -3.08
N LEU A 165 -0.56 -9.26 -1.91
CA LEU A 165 0.23 -8.85 -0.76
C LEU A 165 1.72 -8.75 -1.09
N THR A 166 2.26 -9.75 -1.81
CA THR A 166 3.66 -9.78 -2.23
C THR A 166 3.93 -8.64 -3.22
N THR A 167 3.09 -8.45 -4.23
CA THR A 167 3.17 -7.36 -5.21
C THR A 167 3.26 -6.00 -4.52
N VAL A 168 2.32 -5.70 -3.61
CA VAL A 168 2.26 -4.42 -2.90
C VAL A 168 3.50 -4.21 -2.02
N GLN A 169 3.93 -5.22 -1.27
CA GLN A 169 5.11 -5.08 -0.39
C GLN A 169 6.43 -4.97 -1.15
N LEU A 170 6.58 -5.65 -2.29
CA LEU A 170 7.75 -5.48 -3.17
C LEU A 170 7.80 -4.05 -3.72
N ALA A 171 6.66 -3.51 -4.16
CA ALA A 171 6.58 -2.14 -4.65
C ALA A 171 6.89 -1.10 -3.56
N LEU A 172 6.37 -1.30 -2.34
CA LEU A 172 6.67 -0.45 -1.18
C LEU A 172 8.16 -0.51 -0.79
N ALA A 173 8.78 -1.70 -0.81
CA ALA A 173 10.20 -1.85 -0.50
C ALA A 173 11.10 -1.14 -1.53
N ALA A 174 10.77 -1.30 -2.83
CA ALA A 174 11.48 -0.60 -3.90
C ALA A 174 11.30 0.93 -3.78
N ARG A 175 10.09 1.39 -3.47
CA ARG A 175 9.79 2.82 -3.29
C ARG A 175 10.54 3.41 -2.09
N ALA A 176 10.58 2.70 -0.97
CA ALA A 176 11.33 3.09 0.22
C ALA A 176 12.85 3.17 -0.04
N SER A 177 13.35 2.50 -1.08
CA SER A 177 14.74 2.58 -1.54
C SER A 177 15.02 3.78 -2.45
N GLY A 178 14.03 4.66 -2.65
CA GLY A 178 14.11 5.85 -3.48
C GLY A 178 13.90 5.60 -4.98
N LYS A 179 13.44 4.41 -5.38
CA LYS A 179 13.15 4.13 -6.79
C LYS A 179 11.80 4.73 -7.22
N SER A 180 11.65 5.06 -8.50
CA SER A 180 10.34 5.27 -9.10
C SER A 180 9.68 3.92 -9.36
N VAL A 181 8.44 3.74 -8.88
CA VAL A 181 7.77 2.42 -8.86
C VAL A 181 6.35 2.52 -9.39
N ALA A 182 5.97 1.54 -10.21
CA ALA A 182 4.58 1.29 -10.56
C ALA A 182 4.12 -0.12 -10.21
N ILE A 183 2.84 -0.24 -9.87
CA ILE A 183 2.10 -1.50 -9.83
C ILE A 183 1.20 -1.57 -11.06
N LEU A 184 1.24 -2.69 -11.76
CA LEU A 184 0.28 -3.03 -12.80
C LEU A 184 -0.57 -4.21 -12.31
N ASP A 185 -1.86 -4.00 -12.13
CA ASP A 185 -2.79 -5.04 -11.70
C ASP A 185 -3.41 -5.74 -12.93
N LEU A 186 -2.96 -6.96 -13.20
CA LEU A 186 -3.48 -7.87 -14.22
C LEU A 186 -4.23 -9.06 -13.60
N ASP A 187 -4.64 -9.00 -12.33
CA ASP A 187 -5.69 -9.90 -11.83
C ASP A 187 -7.05 -9.37 -12.32
N LEU A 188 -7.27 -9.51 -13.63
CA LEU A 188 -8.33 -8.80 -14.36
C LEU A 188 -9.76 -9.15 -13.91
N GLN A 189 -9.94 -10.30 -13.24
CA GLN A 189 -11.24 -10.77 -12.75
C GLN A 189 -11.47 -10.47 -11.27
N SER A 190 -10.39 -10.36 -10.48
CA SER A 190 -10.47 -10.29 -9.01
C SER A 190 -9.38 -9.40 -8.40
N GLY A 191 -8.97 -8.35 -9.11
CA GLY A 191 -7.89 -7.46 -8.71
C GLY A 191 -8.20 -6.70 -7.42
N ASP A 192 -7.41 -6.99 -6.39
CA ASP A 192 -7.59 -6.45 -5.04
C ASP A 192 -6.57 -5.35 -4.70
N VAL A 193 -5.68 -4.95 -5.62
CA VAL A 193 -4.63 -3.94 -5.33
C VAL A 193 -5.24 -2.65 -4.79
N ALA A 194 -6.38 -2.21 -5.34
CA ALA A 194 -7.10 -1.04 -4.87
C ALA A 194 -7.56 -1.19 -3.41
N SER A 195 -8.08 -2.36 -3.05
CA SER A 195 -8.55 -2.68 -1.69
C SER A 195 -7.40 -2.69 -0.67
N TYR A 196 -6.23 -3.20 -1.06
CA TYR A 196 -5.06 -3.27 -0.17
C TYR A 196 -4.38 -1.92 0.12
N LEU A 197 -4.70 -0.89 -0.69
CA LEU A 197 -4.11 0.45 -0.62
C LEU A 197 -5.14 1.58 -0.46
N ASP A 198 -6.42 1.24 -0.23
CA ASP A 198 -7.55 2.18 -0.09
C ASP A 198 -7.65 3.17 -1.27
N VAL A 199 -7.55 2.65 -2.49
CA VAL A 199 -7.58 3.45 -3.71
C VAL A 199 -8.99 3.50 -4.29
N GLN A 200 -9.52 4.71 -4.43
CA GLN A 200 -10.75 4.97 -5.17
C GLN A 200 -10.43 5.67 -6.50
N PHE A 201 -10.30 4.88 -7.55
CA PHE A 201 -9.98 5.39 -8.88
C PHE A 201 -10.81 4.69 -9.96
N ARG A 202 -11.36 5.48 -10.89
CA ARG A 202 -12.31 4.96 -11.89
C ARG A 202 -11.66 4.40 -13.14
N ARG A 203 -10.42 4.79 -13.43
CA ARG A 203 -9.71 4.31 -14.62
C ARG A 203 -8.94 3.03 -14.30
N SER A 204 -8.83 2.17 -15.29
CA SER A 204 -8.09 0.91 -15.20
C SER A 204 -7.42 0.59 -16.53
N ILE A 205 -6.70 -0.53 -16.59
CA ILE A 205 -6.10 -1.03 -17.84
C ILE A 205 -7.14 -1.23 -18.95
N VAL A 206 -8.41 -1.48 -18.62
CA VAL A 206 -9.46 -1.69 -19.63
C VAL A 206 -9.73 -0.43 -20.47
N ASP A 207 -9.54 0.76 -19.90
CA ASP A 207 -9.66 2.03 -20.62
C ASP A 207 -8.63 2.16 -21.75
N LEU A 208 -7.56 1.36 -21.70
CA LEU A 208 -6.51 1.33 -22.71
C LEU A 208 -6.81 0.35 -23.84
N ALA A 209 -7.80 -0.53 -23.70
CA ALA A 209 -8.07 -1.61 -24.65
C ALA A 209 -8.41 -1.11 -26.06
N GLY A 210 -9.22 -0.04 -26.14
CA GLY A 210 -9.63 0.60 -27.39
C GLY A 210 -8.59 1.52 -28.03
N ILE A 211 -7.43 1.70 -27.40
CA ILE A 211 -6.41 2.65 -27.84
C ILE A 211 -5.33 1.89 -28.64
N SER A 212 -5.05 2.36 -29.86
CA SER A 212 -4.09 1.71 -30.75
C SER A 212 -2.64 1.95 -30.31
N ASP A 213 -2.33 3.17 -29.87
CA ASP A 213 -1.01 3.56 -29.38
C ASP A 213 -1.13 4.24 -28.00
N ILE A 214 -0.58 3.60 -26.98
CA ILE A 214 -0.65 4.08 -25.60
C ILE A 214 0.45 5.13 -25.43
N SER A 215 0.13 6.38 -25.77
CA SER A 215 1.02 7.51 -25.53
C SER A 215 1.29 7.69 -24.02
N PRO A 216 2.43 8.31 -23.63
CA PRO A 216 2.73 8.60 -22.22
C PRO A 216 1.61 9.37 -21.50
N ARG A 217 0.92 10.26 -22.22
CA ARG A 217 -0.20 11.05 -21.69
C ARG A 217 -1.43 10.19 -21.41
N VAL A 218 -1.78 9.30 -22.35
CA VAL A 218 -2.89 8.34 -22.17
C VAL A 218 -2.61 7.42 -20.99
N LEU A 219 -1.39 6.89 -20.89
CA LEU A 219 -0.98 6.08 -19.75
C LEU A 219 -1.09 6.88 -18.44
N GLN A 220 -0.67 8.14 -18.43
CA GLN A 220 -0.74 8.98 -17.24
C GLN A 220 -2.17 9.17 -16.74
N ASP A 221 -3.13 9.36 -17.63
CA ASP A 221 -4.53 9.53 -17.26
C ASP A 221 -5.15 8.24 -16.67
N ALA A 222 -4.58 7.07 -17.00
CA ALA A 222 -5.01 5.77 -16.50
C ALA A 222 -4.24 5.30 -15.25
N VAL A 223 -3.12 5.94 -14.89
CA VAL A 223 -2.31 5.58 -13.72
C VAL A 223 -2.67 6.46 -12.53
N PHE A 224 -3.09 5.83 -11.43
CA PHE A 224 -3.32 6.51 -10.16
C PHE A 224 -2.00 6.80 -9.44
N ALA A 225 -1.75 8.06 -9.09
CA ALA A 225 -0.61 8.45 -8.27
C ALA A 225 -0.95 8.30 -6.78
N HIS A 226 -0.50 7.22 -6.15
CA HIS A 226 -0.77 6.95 -4.74
C HIS A 226 0.07 7.85 -3.81
N PRO A 227 -0.42 8.26 -2.62
CA PRO A 227 0.32 9.11 -1.68
C PRO A 227 1.69 8.58 -1.23
N THR A 228 1.94 7.27 -1.31
CA THR A 228 3.27 6.67 -1.07
C THR A 228 4.29 6.98 -2.18
N GLY A 229 3.84 7.55 -3.30
CA GLY A 229 4.64 7.81 -4.50
C GLY A 229 4.75 6.61 -5.45
N ILE A 230 3.86 5.63 -5.33
CA ILE A 230 3.73 4.51 -6.27
C ILE A 230 2.67 4.87 -7.32
N GLY A 231 2.96 4.67 -8.61
CA GLY A 231 1.96 4.71 -9.67
C GLY A 231 1.19 3.39 -9.74
N ILE A 232 -0.13 3.41 -9.87
CA ILE A 232 -0.95 2.19 -9.88
C ILE A 232 -1.84 2.19 -11.12
N LEU A 233 -1.65 1.21 -12.01
CA LEU A 233 -2.59 0.91 -13.08
C LEU A 233 -3.45 -0.27 -12.64
N LEU A 234 -4.71 0.01 -12.33
CA LEU A 234 -5.64 -0.96 -11.74
C LEU A 234 -6.21 -1.95 -12.77
N ALA A 235 -6.69 -3.10 -12.28
CA ALA A 235 -7.61 -3.99 -12.97
C ALA A 235 -9.01 -3.33 -13.07
N PRO A 236 -9.87 -3.76 -14.01
CA PRO A 236 -11.24 -3.25 -14.08
C PRO A 236 -12.04 -3.62 -12.82
N ALA A 237 -12.94 -2.73 -12.39
CA ALA A 237 -13.85 -2.98 -11.27
C ALA A 237 -14.89 -4.08 -11.59
N GLU A 238 -15.27 -4.18 -12.87
CA GLU A 238 -16.16 -5.20 -13.42
C GLU A 238 -15.31 -6.32 -14.04
N GLY A 239 -15.22 -7.46 -13.37
CA GLY A 239 -14.27 -8.53 -13.74
C GLY A 239 -14.53 -9.16 -15.12
N GLU A 240 -15.77 -9.14 -15.61
CA GLU A 240 -16.14 -9.59 -16.95
C GLU A 240 -15.49 -8.74 -18.05
N ARG A 241 -15.19 -7.47 -17.76
CA ARG A 241 -14.49 -6.57 -18.68
C ARG A 241 -13.01 -6.89 -18.81
N GLY A 242 -12.47 -7.75 -17.94
CA GLY A 242 -11.12 -8.27 -18.04
C GLY A 242 -10.82 -8.94 -19.39
N GLU A 243 -11.83 -9.55 -20.03
CA GLU A 243 -11.70 -10.17 -21.35
C GLU A 243 -11.42 -9.16 -22.49
N GLU A 244 -11.70 -7.87 -22.29
CA GLU A 244 -11.36 -6.80 -23.23
C GLU A 244 -9.84 -6.54 -23.27
N VAL A 245 -9.11 -6.93 -22.22
CA VAL A 245 -7.67 -6.69 -22.08
C VAL A 245 -6.88 -7.78 -22.78
N THR A 246 -6.52 -7.51 -24.03
CA THR A 246 -5.71 -8.42 -24.87
C THR A 246 -4.23 -8.44 -24.46
N ASP A 247 -3.50 -9.45 -24.95
CA ASP A 247 -2.04 -9.54 -24.83
C ASP A 247 -1.34 -8.29 -25.38
N ARG A 248 -1.81 -7.75 -26.51
CA ARG A 248 -1.31 -6.48 -27.07
C ARG A 248 -1.37 -5.34 -26.05
N VAL A 249 -2.52 -5.17 -25.40
CA VAL A 249 -2.75 -4.09 -24.43
C VAL A 249 -1.83 -4.26 -23.23
N ALA A 250 -1.68 -5.49 -22.72
CA ALA A 250 -0.73 -5.79 -21.65
C ALA A 250 0.72 -5.47 -22.05
N ARG A 251 1.15 -5.85 -23.26
CA ARG A 251 2.52 -5.55 -23.76
C ARG A 251 2.77 -4.05 -23.87
N GLN A 252 1.79 -3.29 -24.38
CA GLN A 252 1.90 -1.85 -24.48
C GLN A 252 1.92 -1.18 -23.09
N ALA A 253 1.07 -1.61 -22.17
CA ALA A 253 1.05 -1.11 -20.80
C ALA A 253 2.37 -1.41 -20.06
N VAL A 254 2.87 -2.65 -20.12
CA VAL A 254 4.16 -3.02 -19.53
C VAL A 254 5.30 -2.21 -20.13
N SER A 255 5.36 -2.06 -21.47
CA SER A 255 6.40 -1.27 -22.14
C SER A 255 6.36 0.20 -21.74
N ALA A 256 5.18 0.79 -21.71
CA ALA A 256 5.00 2.19 -21.36
C ALA A 256 5.33 2.46 -19.88
N LEU A 257 4.95 1.55 -18.96
CA LEU A 257 5.36 1.63 -17.56
C LEU A 257 6.87 1.43 -17.39
N ARG A 258 7.46 0.47 -18.10
CA ARG A 258 8.91 0.20 -18.09
C ARG A 258 9.74 1.42 -18.50
N ASN A 259 9.21 2.23 -19.43
CA ASN A 259 9.88 3.46 -19.89
C ASN A 259 9.71 4.65 -18.93
N ARG A 260 8.90 4.52 -17.87
CA ARG A 260 8.61 5.62 -16.93
C ARG A 260 9.06 5.32 -15.50
N TYR A 261 9.10 4.06 -15.10
CA TYR A 261 9.41 3.65 -13.74
C TYR A 261 10.65 2.76 -13.72
N GLU A 262 11.53 2.96 -12.74
CA GLU A 262 12.70 2.11 -12.52
C GLU A 262 12.31 0.67 -12.14
N VAL A 263 11.16 0.49 -11.49
CA VAL A 263 10.60 -0.81 -11.13
C VAL A 263 9.11 -0.86 -11.47
N VAL A 264 8.71 -1.89 -12.19
CA VAL A 264 7.30 -2.22 -12.45
C VAL A 264 6.99 -3.58 -11.84
N VAL A 265 6.12 -3.61 -10.84
CA VAL A 265 5.65 -4.87 -10.23
C VAL A 265 4.27 -5.19 -10.80
N VAL A 266 4.14 -6.33 -11.47
CA VAL A 266 2.91 -6.75 -12.12
C VAL A 266 2.24 -7.83 -11.27
N ASP A 267 1.02 -7.57 -10.78
CA ASP A 267 0.19 -8.60 -10.15
C ASP A 267 -0.52 -9.39 -11.24
N CYS A 268 -0.19 -10.67 -11.40
CA CYS A 268 -0.84 -11.54 -12.38
C CYS A 268 -1.96 -12.38 -11.77
N GLY A 269 -2.28 -12.22 -10.48
CA GLY A 269 -3.28 -13.03 -9.81
C GLY A 269 -2.92 -14.52 -9.87
N THR A 270 -3.92 -15.37 -10.14
CA THR A 270 -3.74 -16.83 -10.20
C THR A 270 -4.17 -17.45 -11.52
N GLN A 271 -4.91 -16.70 -12.32
CA GLN A 271 -5.40 -17.12 -13.63
C GLN A 271 -4.38 -16.78 -14.70
N MET A 272 -4.32 -17.60 -15.74
CA MET A 272 -3.39 -17.40 -16.86
C MET A 272 -4.17 -17.04 -18.12
N SER A 273 -4.41 -15.73 -18.31
CA SER A 273 -4.93 -15.18 -19.56
C SER A 273 -3.80 -14.86 -20.55
N GLY A 274 -4.14 -14.49 -21.79
CA GLY A 274 -3.16 -13.98 -22.76
C GLY A 274 -2.43 -12.73 -22.28
N ALA A 275 -3.10 -11.84 -21.55
CA ALA A 275 -2.51 -10.66 -20.95
C ALA A 275 -1.46 -11.02 -19.87
N ASN A 276 -1.79 -11.96 -18.98
CA ASN A 276 -0.85 -12.43 -17.95
C ASN A 276 0.37 -13.12 -18.60
N ALA A 277 0.14 -13.97 -19.61
CA ALA A 277 1.21 -14.65 -20.33
C ALA A 277 2.19 -13.65 -20.98
N ALA A 278 1.67 -12.62 -21.63
CA ALA A 278 2.48 -11.57 -22.24
C ALA A 278 3.31 -10.79 -21.20
N ALA A 279 2.74 -10.49 -20.03
CA ALA A 279 3.48 -9.83 -18.96
C ALA A 279 4.62 -10.71 -18.42
N VAL A 280 4.36 -12.00 -18.17
CA VAL A 280 5.36 -12.97 -17.66
C VAL A 280 6.49 -13.18 -18.67
N GLU A 281 6.17 -13.23 -19.96
CA GLU A 281 7.17 -13.31 -21.03
C GLU A 281 8.09 -12.08 -21.03
N MET A 282 7.52 -10.87 -20.90
CA MET A 282 8.27 -9.61 -20.91
C MET A 282 9.05 -9.30 -19.63
N ALA A 283 8.78 -10.00 -18.53
CA ALA A 283 9.35 -9.71 -17.22
C ALA A 283 10.87 -9.98 -17.20
N ASP A 284 11.63 -9.15 -16.47
CA ASP A 284 13.02 -9.48 -16.17
C ASP A 284 13.09 -10.58 -15.09
N GLN A 285 12.11 -10.59 -14.18
CA GLN A 285 11.97 -11.61 -13.14
C GLN A 285 10.52 -12.07 -12.98
N ALA A 286 10.29 -13.38 -12.92
CA ALA A 286 8.98 -13.96 -12.70
C ALA A 286 8.93 -14.71 -11.37
N LEU A 287 8.04 -14.27 -10.48
CA LEU A 287 7.79 -14.88 -9.19
C LEU A 287 6.57 -15.79 -9.25
N LEU A 288 6.71 -17.01 -8.72
CA LEU A 288 5.62 -17.95 -8.49
C LEU A 288 5.39 -18.12 -6.99
N ILE A 289 4.30 -17.58 -6.47
CA ILE A 289 3.96 -17.63 -5.05
C ILE A 289 3.26 -18.94 -4.74
N VAL A 290 3.76 -19.66 -3.74
CA VAL A 290 3.20 -20.94 -3.27
C VAL A 290 3.03 -20.92 -1.76
N THR A 291 2.21 -21.83 -1.27
CA THR A 291 2.07 -22.15 0.15
C THR A 291 2.57 -23.59 0.38
N PRO A 292 3.09 -23.93 1.57
CA PRO A 292 3.66 -25.25 1.86
C PRO A 292 2.57 -26.31 2.08
N ASP A 293 1.66 -26.44 1.11
CA ASP A 293 0.60 -27.44 1.05
C ASP A 293 0.60 -28.14 -0.32
N VAL A 294 0.13 -29.38 -0.35
CA VAL A 294 0.18 -30.25 -1.54
C VAL A 294 -0.59 -29.64 -2.72
N VAL A 295 -1.72 -28.99 -2.46
CA VAL A 295 -2.59 -28.44 -3.51
C VAL A 295 -1.89 -27.30 -4.21
N SER A 296 -1.31 -26.39 -3.44
CA SER A 296 -0.53 -25.23 -3.91
C SER A 296 0.70 -25.65 -4.71
N VAL A 297 1.48 -26.61 -4.22
CA VAL A 297 2.70 -27.08 -4.91
C VAL A 297 2.38 -27.85 -6.19
N ARG A 298 1.32 -28.67 -6.21
CA ARG A 298 0.87 -29.32 -7.44
C ARG A 298 0.36 -28.30 -8.46
N ALA A 299 -0.32 -27.26 -8.01
CA ALA A 299 -0.78 -26.19 -8.89
C ALA A 299 0.39 -25.39 -9.46
N ALA A 300 1.40 -25.09 -8.66
CA ALA A 300 2.66 -24.47 -9.10
C ALA A 300 3.33 -25.31 -10.20
N LYS A 301 3.46 -26.63 -10.01
CA LYS A 301 4.00 -27.53 -11.04
C LYS A 301 3.20 -27.50 -12.34
N ARG A 302 1.86 -27.43 -12.26
CA ARG A 302 1.00 -27.29 -13.46
C ARG A 302 1.25 -25.95 -14.16
N MET A 303 1.40 -24.87 -13.40
CA MET A 303 1.69 -23.54 -13.94
C MET A 303 3.05 -23.52 -14.66
N VAL A 304 4.11 -24.06 -14.04
CA VAL A 304 5.44 -24.15 -14.68
C VAL A 304 5.39 -24.96 -15.97
N ARG A 305 4.68 -26.11 -15.98
CA ARG A 305 4.49 -26.90 -17.20
C ARG A 305 3.67 -26.17 -18.27
N LEU A 306 2.71 -25.34 -17.86
CA LEU A 306 1.93 -24.52 -18.78
C LEU A 306 2.83 -23.47 -19.44
N TRP A 307 3.65 -22.76 -18.65
CA TRP A 307 4.60 -21.78 -19.17
C TRP A 307 5.63 -22.38 -20.12
N ASP A 308 6.17 -23.55 -19.78
CA ASP A 308 7.12 -24.27 -20.64
C ASP A 308 6.47 -24.69 -21.97
N ARG A 309 5.29 -25.32 -21.92
CA ARG A 309 4.54 -25.76 -23.11
C ARG A 309 4.14 -24.62 -24.04
N LEU A 310 3.76 -23.48 -23.47
CA LEU A 310 3.37 -22.29 -24.24
C LEU A 310 4.56 -21.39 -24.56
N GLN A 311 5.78 -21.81 -24.22
CA GLN A 311 7.02 -21.06 -24.42
C GLN A 311 6.99 -19.63 -23.82
N ILE A 312 6.25 -19.46 -22.72
CA ILE A 312 6.13 -18.19 -22.00
C ILE A 312 7.40 -17.95 -21.17
N ARG A 313 7.81 -18.98 -20.41
CA ARG A 313 8.98 -18.91 -19.53
C ARG A 313 9.43 -20.30 -19.09
N LYS A 314 10.74 -20.49 -18.92
CA LYS A 314 11.32 -21.74 -18.43
C LYS A 314 11.33 -21.81 -16.90
N ALA A 315 11.43 -23.03 -16.38
CA ALA A 315 11.46 -23.26 -14.94
C ALA A 315 12.70 -22.63 -14.28
N GLU A 316 13.85 -22.69 -14.94
CA GLU A 316 15.13 -22.17 -14.43
C GLU A 316 15.16 -20.63 -14.37
N GLU A 317 14.29 -19.97 -15.14
CA GLU A 317 14.13 -18.51 -15.22
C GLU A 317 13.00 -18.00 -14.30
N THR A 318 12.43 -18.89 -13.50
CA THR A 318 11.32 -18.62 -12.57
C THR A 318 11.81 -18.77 -11.14
N VAL A 319 11.47 -17.81 -10.28
CA VAL A 319 11.75 -17.86 -8.85
C VAL A 319 10.47 -18.20 -8.09
N THR A 320 10.48 -19.30 -7.34
CA THR A 320 9.36 -19.69 -6.47
C THR A 320 9.54 -19.13 -5.07
N VAL A 321 8.50 -18.49 -4.55
CA VAL A 321 8.49 -17.92 -3.20
C VAL A 321 7.53 -18.72 -2.34
N VAL A 322 8.04 -19.27 -1.23
CA VAL A 322 7.21 -20.03 -0.27
C VAL A 322 6.63 -19.07 0.76
N ASN A 323 5.33 -18.80 0.64
CA ASN A 323 4.56 -18.00 1.57
C ASN A 323 3.89 -18.86 2.66
N ARG A 324 3.57 -18.25 3.80
CA ARG A 324 2.97 -18.92 4.97
C ARG A 324 3.81 -20.10 5.47
N TYR A 325 5.13 -19.96 5.42
CA TYR A 325 6.07 -20.96 5.89
C TYR A 325 6.18 -20.95 7.42
N THR A 326 6.29 -22.13 8.01
CA THR A 326 6.78 -22.31 9.38
C THR A 326 7.75 -23.48 9.40
N ARG A 327 8.67 -23.52 10.37
CA ARG A 327 9.66 -24.60 10.48
C ARG A 327 9.03 -25.99 10.62
N ASN A 328 7.81 -26.05 11.15
CA ASN A 328 7.08 -27.29 11.40
C ASN A 328 6.22 -27.74 10.22
N THR A 329 6.23 -27.02 9.09
CA THR A 329 5.51 -27.46 7.89
C THR A 329 6.15 -28.73 7.31
N GLU A 330 5.34 -29.69 6.87
CA GLU A 330 5.87 -30.92 6.29
C GLU A 330 6.54 -30.66 4.92
N ILE A 331 5.98 -29.74 4.15
CA ILE A 331 6.49 -29.36 2.83
C ILE A 331 7.53 -28.26 3.01
N GLN A 332 8.79 -28.66 2.88
CA GLN A 332 9.94 -27.78 3.00
C GLN A 332 10.33 -27.18 1.63
N PRO A 333 10.97 -25.99 1.60
CA PRO A 333 11.40 -25.34 0.36
C PRO A 333 12.20 -26.24 -0.63
N PRO A 334 13.14 -27.12 -0.18
CA PRO A 334 13.85 -28.01 -1.10
C PRO A 334 12.96 -29.05 -1.79
N LEU A 335 11.85 -29.44 -1.16
CA LEU A 335 10.87 -30.32 -1.79
C LEU A 335 10.06 -29.57 -2.85
N VAL A 336 9.72 -28.30 -2.58
CA VAL A 336 9.05 -27.43 -3.56
C VAL A 336 9.93 -27.30 -4.81
N GLU A 337 11.20 -26.92 -4.64
CA GLU A 337 12.21 -26.80 -5.71
C GLU A 337 12.28 -28.07 -6.58
N ARG A 338 12.35 -29.25 -5.95
CA ARG A 338 12.39 -30.52 -6.67
C ARG A 338 11.11 -30.80 -7.47
N ILE A 339 9.96 -30.41 -6.96
CA ILE A 339 8.66 -30.69 -7.60
C ILE A 339 8.39 -29.73 -8.76
N THR A 340 8.72 -28.45 -8.59
CA THR A 340 8.50 -27.38 -9.58
C THR A 340 9.62 -27.31 -10.61
N GLY A 341 10.85 -27.70 -10.25
CA GLY A 341 12.03 -27.52 -11.09
C GLY A 341 12.51 -26.06 -11.17
N THR A 342 11.97 -25.19 -10.33
CA THR A 342 12.26 -23.76 -10.30
C THR A 342 13.24 -23.44 -9.19
N ARG A 343 14.01 -22.36 -9.33
CA ARG A 343 14.80 -21.83 -8.21
C ARG A 343 13.86 -21.38 -7.10
N VAL A 344 14.11 -21.76 -5.85
CA VAL A 344 13.34 -21.25 -4.70
C VAL A 344 14.08 -20.06 -4.07
N ALA A 345 13.34 -19.00 -3.74
CA ALA A 345 13.86 -17.82 -3.05
C ALA A 345 14.41 -18.19 -1.68
N THR A 346 15.47 -17.50 -1.26
CA THR A 346 16.09 -17.71 0.06
C THR A 346 15.16 -17.20 1.16
N ALA A 347 14.44 -16.10 0.89
CA ALA A 347 13.43 -15.56 1.79
C ALA A 347 12.14 -16.40 1.75
N ALA A 348 11.90 -17.18 2.80
CA ALA A 348 10.60 -17.80 3.06
C ALA A 348 9.73 -16.87 3.92
N ILE A 349 8.49 -16.62 3.49
CA ILE A 349 7.61 -15.65 4.18
C ILE A 349 6.88 -16.36 5.32
N PRO A 350 6.98 -15.88 6.57
CA PRO A 350 6.42 -16.56 7.73
C PRO A 350 4.88 -16.58 7.72
N SER A 351 4.29 -17.64 8.27
CA SER A 351 2.84 -17.72 8.51
C SER A 351 2.44 -16.90 9.73
N ASN A 352 2.44 -15.58 9.63
CA ASN A 352 2.02 -14.69 10.71
C ASN A 352 0.91 -13.72 10.28
N PHE A 353 -0.27 -14.27 9.99
CA PHE A 353 -1.42 -13.49 9.52
C PHE A 353 -1.89 -12.43 10.51
N LYS A 354 -1.70 -12.64 11.82
CA LYS A 354 -2.10 -11.71 12.87
C LYS A 354 -1.43 -10.34 12.73
N GLU A 355 -0.20 -10.30 12.23
CA GLU A 355 0.51 -9.03 11.96
C GLU A 355 -0.10 -8.26 10.79
N LEU A 356 -0.72 -8.96 9.82
CA LEU A 356 -1.26 -8.37 8.61
C LEU A 356 -2.70 -7.90 8.79
N GLN A 357 -3.48 -8.57 9.63
CA GLN A 357 -4.92 -8.42 9.72
C GLN A 357 -5.37 -6.96 9.82
N THR A 358 -4.83 -6.19 10.77
CA THR A 358 -5.20 -4.78 10.95
C THR A 358 -4.90 -3.92 9.73
N ALA A 359 -3.77 -4.15 9.06
CA ALA A 359 -3.39 -3.37 7.88
C ALA A 359 -4.21 -3.75 6.65
N VAL A 360 -4.54 -5.04 6.48
CA VAL A 360 -5.38 -5.54 5.38
C VAL A 360 -6.83 -5.09 5.55
N ASP A 361 -7.41 -5.25 6.74
CA ASP A 361 -8.80 -4.88 7.02
C ASP A 361 -9.02 -3.37 6.88
N ALA A 362 -7.99 -2.56 7.15
CA ALA A 362 -8.02 -1.11 6.96
C ALA A 362 -7.70 -0.66 5.52
N GLY A 363 -7.29 -1.58 4.63
CA GLY A 363 -6.82 -1.24 3.28
C GLY A 363 -5.53 -0.40 3.27
N ARG A 364 -4.70 -0.48 4.32
CA ARG A 364 -3.48 0.33 4.47
C ARG A 364 -2.25 -0.54 4.68
N LEU A 365 -1.90 -1.37 3.69
CA LEU A 365 -0.69 -2.19 3.76
C LEU A 365 0.62 -1.40 3.89
N GLN A 366 0.63 -0.13 3.46
CA GLN A 366 1.73 0.80 3.65
C GLN A 366 2.03 1.07 5.13
N ASP A 367 1.04 0.92 6.01
CA ASP A 367 1.14 1.17 7.45
C ASP A 367 1.64 -0.04 8.24
N LEU A 368 1.91 -1.17 7.58
CA LEU A 368 2.41 -2.38 8.23
C LEU A 368 3.69 -2.08 9.01
N GLU A 369 3.72 -2.47 10.30
CA GLU A 369 4.81 -2.12 11.21
C GLU A 369 6.17 -2.63 10.73
N SER A 370 7.25 -1.87 10.94
CA SER A 370 8.62 -2.26 10.55
C SER A 370 9.14 -3.51 11.26
N ARG A 371 8.60 -3.83 12.44
CA ARG A 371 8.91 -5.05 13.20
C ARG A 371 8.16 -6.30 12.70
N SER A 372 7.21 -6.15 11.78
CA SER A 372 6.49 -7.28 11.21
C SER A 372 7.47 -8.24 10.54
N THR A 373 7.43 -9.50 10.97
CA THR A 373 8.26 -10.57 10.41
C THR A 373 7.89 -10.86 8.96
N VAL A 374 6.60 -10.70 8.61
CA VAL A 374 6.13 -10.81 7.21
C VAL A 374 6.70 -9.68 6.36
N LYS A 375 6.61 -8.43 6.83
CA LYS A 375 7.18 -7.27 6.12
C LYS A 375 8.67 -7.42 5.89
N GLN A 376 9.43 -7.78 6.93
CA GLN A 376 10.87 -7.97 6.86
C GLN A 376 11.25 -9.08 5.86
N ALA A 377 10.51 -10.19 5.84
CA ALA A 377 10.74 -11.26 4.88
C ALA A 377 10.46 -10.84 3.43
N LEU A 378 9.36 -10.10 3.19
CA LEU A 378 9.00 -9.58 1.85
C LEU A 378 9.99 -8.51 1.37
N TRP A 379 10.48 -7.66 2.27
CA TRP A 379 11.49 -6.66 1.95
C TRP A 379 12.88 -7.30 1.77
N GLY A 380 13.18 -8.38 2.50
CA GLY A 380 14.35 -9.22 2.26
C GLY A 380 14.31 -9.89 0.89
N LEU A 381 13.14 -10.38 0.46
CA LEU A 381 12.91 -10.85 -0.90
C LEU A 381 13.18 -9.74 -1.92
N ALA A 382 12.67 -8.52 -1.71
CA ALA A 382 12.97 -7.38 -2.58
C ALA A 382 14.47 -7.10 -2.69
N GLY A 383 15.23 -7.31 -1.60
CA GLY A 383 16.70 -7.27 -1.61
C GLY A 383 17.34 -8.38 -2.44
N GLU A 384 16.88 -9.63 -2.31
CA GLU A 384 17.34 -10.77 -3.12
C GLU A 384 17.11 -10.54 -4.62
N LEU A 385 16.01 -9.89 -4.97
CA LEU A 385 15.64 -9.53 -6.35
C LEU A 385 16.37 -8.29 -6.89
N GLY A 386 17.18 -7.59 -6.08
CA GLY A 386 17.88 -6.37 -6.48
C GLY A 386 17.00 -5.12 -6.58
N LEU A 387 15.80 -5.17 -5.99
CA LEU A 387 14.84 -4.06 -6.03
C LEU A 387 15.16 -2.97 -4.99
N VAL A 388 15.92 -3.30 -3.96
CA VAL A 388 16.30 -2.40 -2.85
C VAL A 388 17.76 -2.02 -2.96
N LYS A 389 18.12 -0.77 -2.66
CA LYS A 389 19.54 -0.36 -2.53
C LYS A 389 20.09 -0.98 -1.24
N THR A 390 21.05 -1.88 -1.36
CA THR A 390 21.77 -2.38 -0.18
C THR A 390 22.51 -1.20 0.46
N PRO A 391 22.45 -0.98 1.78
CA PRO A 391 23.28 0.04 2.40
C PRO A 391 24.74 -0.26 2.07
N GLU A 392 25.47 0.72 1.51
CA GLU A 392 26.92 0.63 1.30
C GLU A 392 27.61 0.43 2.65
N GLY A 393 27.77 -0.83 3.05
CA GLY A 393 28.62 -1.21 4.16
C GLY A 393 30.06 -1.06 3.70
N LYS A 394 30.76 -0.03 4.23
CA LYS A 394 32.21 0.20 4.17
C LYS A 394 32.98 -0.95 3.49
N ASP A 395 33.24 -0.78 2.20
CA ASP A 395 33.99 -1.74 1.40
C ASP A 395 35.37 -2.00 2.01
N GLY A 396 35.50 -3.20 2.58
CA GLY A 396 36.78 -3.87 2.68
C GLY A 396 37.29 -4.10 1.26
N LYS A 397 38.30 -3.31 0.87
CA LYS A 397 39.05 -3.50 -0.38
C LYS A 397 39.57 -4.94 -0.47
N ASN A 398 38.96 -5.73 -1.35
CA ASN A 398 39.59 -6.90 -1.93
C ASN A 398 40.84 -6.47 -2.71
N LYS A 399 42.02 -6.96 -2.31
CA LYS A 399 43.19 -7.06 -3.20
C LYS A 399 43.49 -8.53 -3.44
N ALA A 400 43.30 -8.95 -4.68
CA ALA A 400 43.81 -10.21 -5.20
C ALA A 400 45.35 -10.16 -5.35
N GLY A 401 46.00 -11.27 -4.96
CA GLY A 401 47.21 -11.80 -5.58
C GLY A 401 48.56 -11.13 -5.31
N LYS A 402 49.35 -11.71 -4.40
CA LYS A 402 50.75 -12.09 -4.71
C LYS A 402 51.30 -13.10 -3.71
N ARG A 403 51.79 -14.23 -4.25
CA ARG A 403 52.67 -15.21 -3.59
C ARG A 403 53.94 -14.50 -3.10
N GLY A 404 54.34 -14.78 -1.87
CA GLY A 404 55.63 -14.41 -1.30
C GLY A 404 55.86 -15.20 -0.01
N THR A 405 56.87 -16.06 -0.05
CA THR A 405 57.36 -16.94 1.02
C THR A 405 58.01 -16.18 2.17
N ALA A 406 58.08 -16.87 3.32
CA ALA A 406 59.11 -16.79 4.38
C ALA A 406 58.73 -16.14 5.73
N THR A 407 58.77 -17.03 6.75
CA THR A 407 59.43 -16.90 8.06
C THR A 407 59.01 -15.83 9.08
N ALA A 408 58.44 -16.33 10.17
CA ALA A 408 58.69 -16.04 11.59
C ALA A 408 59.37 -14.72 12.00
N SER A 409 58.73 -14.00 12.92
CA SER A 409 59.34 -13.59 14.21
C SER A 409 58.29 -13.08 15.20
N LEU A 410 58.51 -13.47 16.46
CA LEU A 410 57.87 -13.00 17.69
C LEU A 410 58.35 -11.58 18.05
N GLU A 411 57.80 -11.04 19.15
CA GLU A 411 58.06 -9.78 19.90
C GLU A 411 56.89 -8.80 19.72
N LYS A 412 55.94 -8.64 20.64
CA LYS A 412 55.97 -8.40 22.10
C LYS A 412 56.82 -7.19 22.46
N ASP A 413 56.16 -6.04 22.61
CA ASP A 413 56.44 -5.17 23.74
C ASP A 413 55.22 -4.37 24.20
N ASP A 414 55.07 -4.40 25.52
CA ASP A 414 54.06 -3.80 26.37
C ASP A 414 54.31 -2.29 26.60
N ARG A 415 53.22 -1.58 26.91
CA ARG A 415 53.04 -0.37 27.76
C ARG A 415 52.08 0.59 27.05
N GLY A 416 50.93 0.98 27.58
CA GLY A 416 50.33 0.71 28.87
C GLY A 416 48.96 1.42 28.96
N SER A 417 48.00 0.71 29.54
CA SER A 417 46.91 1.20 30.41
C SER A 417 46.16 2.50 30.05
N ILE A 418 44.87 2.36 29.72
CA ILE A 418 43.75 2.71 30.62
C ILE A 418 42.59 1.77 30.26
N GLY A 419 42.22 0.90 31.20
CA GLY A 419 41.07 0.03 31.06
C GLY A 419 39.77 0.75 31.40
N LEU A 420 38.79 0.66 30.51
CA LEU A 420 37.39 0.84 30.87
C LEU A 420 36.63 -0.45 30.57
N LYS A 421 36.12 -1.05 31.64
CA LYS A 421 35.34 -2.29 31.66
C LYS A 421 34.14 -2.21 30.71
N ARG A 422 34.09 -3.21 29.84
CA ARG A 422 32.95 -3.67 29.05
C ARG A 422 31.72 -3.85 29.95
N ARG A 423 30.79 -2.89 29.94
CA ARG A 423 29.46 -3.07 30.52
C ARG A 423 28.52 -3.51 29.40
N ARG A 424 28.28 -4.82 29.34
CA ARG A 424 27.22 -5.44 28.55
C ARG A 424 25.90 -5.06 29.24
N GLY A 425 25.31 -3.93 28.84
CA GLY A 425 23.95 -3.56 29.21
C GLY A 425 22.99 -4.34 28.34
N GLY A 426 22.24 -5.26 28.95
CA GLY A 426 21.17 -5.98 28.28
C GLY A 426 19.90 -5.15 28.29
N ASP A 427 19.32 -4.92 27.11
CA ASP A 427 17.93 -4.48 26.92
C ASP A 427 16.92 -5.64 27.04
N SER A 428 17.29 -6.71 27.76
CA SER A 428 16.36 -7.77 28.17
C SER A 428 15.64 -7.44 29.48
N GLY A 429 15.67 -6.18 29.92
CA GLY A 429 15.16 -5.76 31.24
C GLY A 429 13.87 -4.94 31.21
N SER A 430 13.50 -4.27 30.10
CA SER A 430 12.25 -3.49 30.06
C SER A 430 11.03 -4.36 29.74
N VAL A 431 11.18 -5.34 28.83
CA VAL A 431 10.09 -6.23 28.41
C VAL A 431 9.61 -7.11 29.56
N THR A 432 10.51 -7.55 30.45
CA THR A 432 10.13 -8.41 31.59
C THR A 432 9.32 -7.63 32.64
N ILE A 433 9.57 -6.33 32.79
CA ILE A 433 8.85 -5.48 33.76
C ILE A 433 7.45 -5.15 33.23
N GLU A 434 7.29 -4.91 31.92
CA GLU A 434 5.97 -4.71 31.31
C GLU A 434 5.12 -5.99 31.31
N PHE A 435 5.73 -7.16 31.05
CA PHE A 435 5.02 -8.45 31.08
C PHE A 435 4.57 -8.82 32.49
N ALA A 436 5.37 -8.53 33.52
CA ALA A 436 5.03 -8.82 34.91
C ALA A 436 3.87 -7.95 35.43
N GLY A 437 3.73 -6.71 34.94
CA GLY A 437 2.62 -5.84 35.30
C GLY A 437 1.32 -6.16 34.56
N MET A 438 1.41 -6.52 33.28
CA MET A 438 0.22 -6.66 32.41
C MET A 438 -0.40 -8.07 32.47
N ALA A 439 0.39 -9.12 32.70
CA ALA A 439 -0.10 -10.48 32.83
C ALA A 439 -1.18 -10.68 33.93
N PRO A 440 -1.01 -10.19 35.18
CA PRO A 440 -2.06 -10.34 36.20
C PRO A 440 -3.34 -9.56 35.85
N VAL A 441 -3.22 -8.42 35.17
CA VAL A 441 -4.37 -7.63 34.71
C VAL A 441 -5.14 -8.37 33.63
N ILE A 442 -4.43 -8.96 32.65
CA ILE A 442 -5.05 -9.77 31.59
C ILE A 442 -5.75 -11.00 32.19
N LEU A 443 -5.10 -11.71 33.12
CA LEU A 443 -5.71 -12.85 33.80
C LEU A 443 -6.94 -12.45 34.61
N ALA A 444 -6.93 -11.29 35.27
CA ALA A 444 -8.11 -10.76 35.96
C ALA A 444 -9.26 -10.44 35.00
N ILE A 445 -8.97 -9.82 33.84
CA ILE A 445 -9.98 -9.53 32.82
C ILE A 445 -10.58 -10.83 32.26
N VAL A 446 -9.73 -11.81 31.92
CA VAL A 446 -10.19 -13.11 31.43
C VAL A 446 -11.05 -13.83 32.48
N ALA A 447 -10.67 -13.77 33.76
CA ALA A 447 -11.47 -14.35 34.84
C ALA A 447 -12.84 -13.67 34.98
N ILE A 448 -12.92 -12.34 34.86
CA ILE A 448 -14.18 -11.58 34.90
C ILE A 448 -15.07 -11.96 33.70
N LEU A 449 -14.51 -12.01 32.49
CA LEU A 449 -15.26 -12.39 31.29
C LEU A 449 -15.77 -13.83 31.39
N TRP A 450 -14.94 -14.75 31.87
CA TRP A 450 -15.35 -16.13 32.11
C TRP A 450 -16.47 -16.23 33.15
N GLN A 451 -16.41 -15.43 34.21
CA GLN A 451 -17.45 -15.42 35.23
C GLN A 451 -18.78 -14.86 34.71
N ALA A 452 -18.75 -13.87 33.82
CA ALA A 452 -19.96 -13.36 33.15
C ALA A 452 -20.61 -14.45 32.27
N VAL A 453 -19.79 -15.24 31.56
CA VAL A 453 -20.27 -16.39 30.78
C VAL A 453 -20.90 -17.45 31.69
N LEU A 454 -20.25 -17.79 32.80
CA LEU A 454 -20.79 -18.76 33.77
C LEU A 454 -22.10 -18.29 34.41
N TYR A 455 -22.23 -17.00 34.71
CA TYR A 455 -23.46 -16.42 35.23
C TYR A 455 -24.61 -16.56 34.21
N GLY A 456 -24.39 -16.17 32.96
CA GLY A 456 -25.39 -16.29 31.89
C GLY A 456 -25.77 -17.75 31.59
N TYR A 457 -24.80 -18.66 31.63
CA TYR A 457 -25.06 -20.09 31.46
C TYR A 457 -25.87 -20.67 32.62
N SER A 458 -25.55 -20.29 33.86
CA SER A 458 -26.31 -20.71 35.05
C SER A 458 -27.75 -20.19 35.02
N TYR A 459 -27.97 -18.95 34.54
CA TYR A 459 -29.31 -18.40 34.33
C TYR A 459 -30.13 -19.22 33.34
N SER A 460 -29.53 -19.58 32.20
CA SER A 460 -30.20 -20.43 31.22
C SER A 460 -30.52 -21.82 31.78
N LEU A 461 -29.60 -22.42 32.55
CA LEU A 461 -29.81 -23.71 33.19
C LEU A 461 -30.94 -23.68 34.22
N ALA A 462 -30.96 -22.67 35.10
CA ALA A 462 -31.99 -22.50 36.11
C ALA A 462 -33.38 -22.33 35.47
N GLY A 463 -33.48 -21.49 34.42
CA GLY A 463 -34.74 -21.29 33.68
C GLY A 463 -35.23 -22.57 32.99
N ASN A 464 -34.35 -23.32 32.34
CA ASN A 464 -34.70 -24.59 31.68
C ASN A 464 -35.11 -25.67 32.70
N ALA A 465 -34.46 -25.71 33.87
CA ALA A 465 -34.82 -26.61 34.95
C ALA A 465 -36.19 -26.25 35.56
N ALA A 466 -36.48 -24.95 35.71
CA ALA A 466 -37.77 -24.46 36.18
C ALA A 466 -38.90 -24.82 35.19
N ASP A 467 -38.71 -24.62 33.88
CA ASP A 467 -39.73 -24.98 32.87
C ASP A 467 -40.05 -26.48 32.89
N GLU A 468 -39.03 -27.33 32.96
CA GLU A 468 -39.22 -28.78 33.04
C GLU A 468 -39.90 -29.21 34.36
N GLY A 469 -39.49 -28.62 35.49
CA GLY A 469 -40.11 -28.88 36.80
C GLY A 469 -41.57 -28.46 36.83
N ALA A 470 -41.90 -27.28 36.31
CA ALA A 470 -43.27 -26.76 36.26
C ALA A 470 -44.20 -27.70 35.45
N ARG A 471 -43.73 -28.19 34.29
CA ARG A 471 -44.47 -29.15 33.46
C ARG A 471 -44.66 -30.49 34.15
N ALA A 472 -43.61 -31.04 34.76
CA ALA A 472 -43.69 -32.31 35.47
C ALA A 472 -44.68 -32.23 36.66
N GLY A 473 -44.63 -31.15 37.44
CA GLY A 473 -45.54 -30.93 38.57
C GLY A 473 -46.99 -30.71 38.14
N ALA A 474 -47.23 -30.01 37.03
CA ALA A 474 -48.57 -29.85 36.44
C ALA A 474 -49.18 -31.20 36.02
N VAL A 475 -48.40 -32.07 35.38
CA VAL A 475 -48.87 -33.40 34.92
C VAL A 475 -49.01 -34.41 36.08
N ALA A 476 -48.16 -34.31 37.09
CA ALA A 476 -48.17 -35.21 38.24
C ALA A 476 -49.47 -35.12 39.06
N GLY A 477 -50.07 -33.92 39.15
CA GLY A 477 -51.35 -33.69 39.83
C GLY A 477 -52.50 -34.47 39.20
N VAL A 478 -52.49 -34.60 37.87
CA VAL A 478 -53.48 -35.37 37.09
C VAL A 478 -53.33 -36.89 37.31
N ARG A 479 -52.11 -37.35 37.63
CA ARG A 479 -51.79 -38.78 37.82
C ARG A 479 -51.91 -39.25 39.27
N GLY A 480 -52.34 -38.37 40.19
CA GLY A 480 -52.43 -38.67 41.63
C GLY A 480 -51.07 -38.86 42.31
N ALA A 481 -49.98 -38.40 41.67
CA ALA A 481 -48.65 -38.34 42.28
C ALA A 481 -48.48 -37.03 43.07
N VAL A 482 -47.50 -36.98 43.97
CA VAL A 482 -47.21 -35.77 44.72
C VAL A 482 -46.50 -34.77 43.79
N SER A 483 -47.25 -33.79 43.28
CA SER A 483 -46.77 -32.81 42.28
C SER A 483 -45.46 -32.12 42.64
N GLN A 484 -45.25 -31.86 43.93
CA GLN A 484 -44.04 -31.21 44.42
C GLN A 484 -42.79 -32.06 44.22
N THR A 485 -42.84 -33.35 44.57
CA THR A 485 -41.69 -34.26 44.45
C THR A 485 -41.29 -34.49 42.99
N GLU A 486 -42.29 -34.63 42.11
CA GLU A 486 -42.05 -34.79 40.66
C GLU A 486 -41.46 -33.50 40.05
N CYS A 487 -41.91 -32.32 40.49
CA CYS A 487 -41.33 -31.04 40.08
C CYS A 487 -39.85 -30.93 40.48
N GLU A 488 -39.53 -31.18 41.75
CA GLU A 488 -38.17 -31.09 42.29
C GLU A 488 -37.23 -32.11 41.63
N ASP A 489 -37.67 -33.34 41.42
CA ASP A 489 -36.85 -34.40 40.82
C ASP A 489 -36.55 -34.12 39.33
N HIS A 490 -37.55 -33.66 38.56
CA HIS A 490 -37.37 -33.34 37.15
C HIS A 490 -36.52 -32.07 36.95
N ALA A 491 -36.72 -31.04 37.77
CA ALA A 491 -35.89 -29.84 37.76
C ALA A 491 -34.42 -30.18 38.08
N LYS A 492 -34.18 -30.99 39.11
CA LYS A 492 -32.82 -31.37 39.53
C LYS A 492 -32.08 -32.20 38.48
N LYS A 493 -32.76 -33.15 37.82
CA LYS A 493 -32.17 -33.98 36.73
C LYS A 493 -31.74 -33.14 35.52
N ARG A 494 -32.32 -31.95 35.34
CA ARG A 494 -32.00 -31.07 34.22
C ARG A 494 -30.70 -30.29 34.41
N LEU A 495 -30.17 -30.25 35.64
CA LEU A 495 -28.94 -29.55 35.98
C LEU A 495 -27.71 -30.47 35.89
N PRO A 496 -26.54 -29.99 35.43
CA PRO A 496 -25.28 -30.72 35.54
C PRO A 496 -24.84 -30.90 37.00
N ASP A 497 -24.04 -31.93 37.29
CA ASP A 497 -23.59 -32.31 38.65
C ASP A 497 -22.99 -31.17 39.49
N SER A 498 -22.36 -30.19 38.82
CA SER A 498 -21.74 -29.04 39.50
C SER A 498 -22.76 -28.05 40.06
N TRP A 499 -23.96 -27.96 39.48
CA TRP A 499 -25.06 -27.07 39.92
C TRP A 499 -26.09 -27.79 40.80
N GLN A 500 -26.16 -29.13 40.73
CA GLN A 500 -27.07 -29.92 41.57
C GLN A 500 -26.76 -29.83 43.08
N LYS A 501 -25.53 -29.48 43.46
CA LYS A 501 -25.09 -29.41 44.86
C LYS A 501 -25.69 -28.23 45.62
N SER A 502 -26.00 -27.15 44.91
CA SER A 502 -26.59 -25.91 45.44
C SER A 502 -28.05 -25.73 45.01
N PHE A 503 -28.65 -26.76 44.42
CA PHE A 503 -30.01 -26.70 43.89
C PHE A 503 -31.03 -26.61 45.02
N THR A 504 -31.89 -25.60 44.92
CA THR A 504 -33.15 -25.52 45.66
C THR A 504 -34.29 -25.20 44.71
N ALA A 505 -35.45 -25.81 44.89
CA ALA A 505 -36.63 -25.51 44.12
C ALA A 505 -37.83 -25.23 45.03
N ASP A 506 -38.62 -24.24 44.64
CA ASP A 506 -39.91 -23.92 45.22
C ASP A 506 -40.98 -24.16 44.15
N CYS A 507 -41.78 -25.21 44.36
CA CYS A 507 -42.78 -25.67 43.41
C CYS A 507 -44.17 -25.56 44.05
N GLY A 508 -45.11 -24.98 43.33
CA GLY A 508 -46.44 -24.70 43.87
C GLY A 508 -47.48 -24.46 42.80
N THR A 509 -48.73 -24.38 43.22
CA THR A 509 -49.84 -23.95 42.36
C THR A 509 -50.22 -22.53 42.75
N GLU A 510 -50.40 -21.65 41.77
CA GLU A 510 -50.81 -20.27 42.04
C GLU A 510 -52.21 -20.20 42.69
N PRO A 511 -52.49 -19.13 43.48
CA PRO A 511 -53.82 -18.89 44.03
C PRO A 511 -54.86 -18.75 42.91
N GLY A 512 -55.65 -19.80 42.69
CA GLY A 512 -56.59 -19.89 41.57
C GLY A 512 -56.49 -21.18 40.76
N GLY A 513 -55.46 -22.01 40.97
CA GLY A 513 -55.39 -23.39 40.48
C GLY A 513 -55.08 -23.56 38.99
N ALA A 514 -54.93 -22.48 38.22
CA ALA A 514 -54.79 -22.56 36.77
C ALA A 514 -53.35 -22.85 36.29
N ILE A 515 -52.34 -22.49 37.09
CA ILE A 515 -50.93 -22.57 36.72
C ILE A 515 -50.12 -23.20 37.86
N TYR A 516 -49.31 -24.20 37.52
CA TYR A 516 -48.29 -24.76 38.38
C TYR A 516 -46.96 -24.06 38.08
N THR A 517 -46.34 -23.49 39.10
CA THR A 517 -45.10 -22.71 39.01
C THR A 517 -43.95 -23.45 39.66
N ALA A 518 -42.77 -23.33 39.06
CA ALA A 518 -41.52 -23.80 39.64
C ALA A 518 -40.49 -22.66 39.62
N LYS A 519 -39.86 -22.45 40.76
CA LYS A 519 -38.76 -21.50 40.94
C LYS A 519 -37.53 -22.29 41.35
N VAL A 520 -36.47 -22.21 40.55
CA VAL A 520 -35.23 -22.96 40.73
C VAL A 520 -34.09 -22.00 41.00
N ASP A 521 -33.42 -22.21 42.13
CA ASP A 521 -32.26 -21.46 42.58
C ASP A 521 -31.01 -22.35 42.53
N VAL A 522 -29.93 -21.81 41.95
CA VAL A 522 -28.62 -22.48 41.87
C VAL A 522 -27.48 -21.49 42.06
N ASP A 523 -26.39 -21.93 42.68
CA ASP A 523 -25.16 -21.15 42.75
C ASP A 523 -24.41 -21.16 41.41
N VAL A 524 -23.79 -20.03 41.07
CA VAL A 524 -22.87 -19.92 39.94
C VAL A 524 -21.50 -20.40 40.37
N PRO A 525 -20.98 -21.51 39.83
CA PRO A 525 -19.65 -21.99 40.18
C PRO A 525 -18.60 -20.97 39.74
N LEU A 526 -17.54 -20.85 40.54
CA LEU A 526 -16.39 -20.00 40.23
C LEU A 526 -15.25 -20.82 39.66
N PHE A 527 -14.45 -20.17 38.82
CA PHE A 527 -13.27 -20.75 38.18
C PHE A 527 -12.13 -21.08 39.17
N PHE A 528 -12.10 -20.46 40.35
CA PHE A 528 -11.05 -20.68 41.35
C PHE A 528 -11.50 -21.69 42.43
N PRO A 529 -10.79 -22.83 42.60
CA PRO A 529 -11.09 -23.80 43.65
C PRO A 529 -10.99 -23.15 45.05
N GLY A 530 -12.07 -23.21 45.84
CA GLY A 530 -12.08 -22.76 47.24
C GLY A 530 -12.57 -21.33 47.50
N PHE A 531 -12.99 -20.58 46.47
CA PHE A 531 -13.62 -19.27 46.62
C PHE A 531 -15.06 -19.31 46.11
N ASN A 532 -16.05 -19.08 46.98
CA ASN A 532 -17.46 -18.91 46.59
C ASN A 532 -17.86 -17.46 46.83
N ALA A 533 -18.13 -16.70 45.77
CA ALA A 533 -18.56 -15.29 45.83
C ALA A 533 -20.04 -15.13 46.22
N GLY A 534 -20.78 -16.25 46.42
CA GLY A 534 -22.18 -16.24 46.84
C GLY A 534 -23.16 -15.79 45.76
N TRP A 535 -22.76 -15.88 44.49
CA TRP A 535 -23.63 -15.50 43.37
C TRP A 535 -24.60 -16.64 43.09
N HIS A 536 -25.88 -16.37 43.31
CA HIS A 536 -26.98 -17.27 43.02
C HIS A 536 -27.78 -16.73 41.83
N VAL A 537 -28.37 -17.65 41.08
CA VAL A 537 -29.27 -17.32 39.98
C VAL A 537 -30.58 -18.07 40.17
N THR A 538 -31.67 -17.33 39.96
CA THR A 538 -33.04 -17.80 40.06
C THR A 538 -33.66 -17.89 38.68
N GLY A 539 -34.16 -19.07 38.31
CA GLY A 539 -35.04 -19.28 37.15
C GLY A 539 -36.46 -19.54 37.60
N GLU A 540 -37.45 -19.01 36.89
CA GLU A 540 -38.87 -19.16 37.22
C GLU A 540 -39.67 -19.49 35.96
N ALA A 541 -40.58 -20.45 36.05
CA ALA A 541 -41.45 -20.84 34.95
C ALA A 541 -42.79 -21.36 35.48
N GLY A 542 -43.81 -21.31 34.62
CA GLY A 542 -45.15 -21.81 34.92
C GLY A 542 -45.73 -22.64 33.77
N ALA A 543 -46.50 -23.66 34.12
CA ALA A 543 -47.23 -24.52 33.20
C ALA A 543 -48.70 -24.60 33.61
N ALA A 544 -49.62 -24.56 32.63
CA ALA A 544 -51.05 -24.69 32.93
C ALA A 544 -51.37 -26.08 33.50
N GLN A 545 -52.20 -26.14 34.55
CA GLN A 545 -52.73 -27.41 35.04
C GLN A 545 -53.86 -27.86 34.09
N GLU A 546 -53.64 -28.97 33.39
CA GLU A 546 -54.70 -29.63 32.64
C GLU A 546 -55.61 -30.37 33.62
N GLY A 547 -56.74 -29.74 33.97
CA GLY A 547 -57.80 -30.31 34.80
C GLY A 547 -58.87 -31.05 34.00
#